data_AF-A0A8K0RCV3-F1
#
_entry.id   AF-A0A8K0RCV3-F1
#
_cell.length_a   1.000
_cell.length_b   1.000
_cell.length_c   1.000
_cell.angle_alpha   90.00
_cell.angle_beta   90.00
_cell.angle_gamma   90.00
#
_symmetry.space_group_name_H-M   'P 1'
#
loop_
_entity.id
_entity.type
_entity.pdbx_description
1 polymer ?
#
loop_
_entity_poly.entity_id
_entity_poly.type
_entity_poly.pdbx_seq_one_letter_code
_entity_poly.pdbx_strand_id
1 'polypeptide(L)'
;PVYFELLLRYIYSQTWVHTVASTKTKYGANGRTRIDGWTTPIGVFALAAKYEVRGLGQCAAEQIPKAGAFGKTALEVDNGKLILEEHYNQCTDIGSAMGLKICDALIRGDGDFALSTCCDQLVRKYRNFAVDLILVARDNQGSLVKLK
;
A
#
# COMPACT_ATOMS: atom_id res chain seq x y z
N PRO A 1 -8.54 15.94 -8.05
CA PRO A 1 -9.90 16.35 -7.62
C PRO A 1 -10.53 15.40 -6.60
N VAL A 2 -10.59 14.10 -6.91
CA VAL A 2 -11.26 13.07 -6.09
C VAL A 2 -10.65 12.94 -4.67
N TYR A 3 -9.32 12.92 -4.55
CA TYR A 3 -8.66 12.82 -3.23
C TYR A 3 -8.88 14.06 -2.36
N PHE A 4 -8.98 15.24 -2.98
CA PHE A 4 -9.20 16.50 -2.29
C PHE A 4 -10.63 16.59 -1.73
N GLU A 5 -11.61 16.05 -2.46
CA GLU A 5 -12.98 15.94 -1.98
C GLU A 5 -13.09 15.02 -0.75
N LEU A 6 -12.40 13.88 -0.77
CA LEU A 6 -12.31 12.98 0.39
C LEU A 6 -11.68 13.66 1.60
N LEU A 7 -10.63 14.44 1.39
CA LEU A 7 -9.96 15.21 2.44
C LEU A 7 -10.89 16.25 3.06
N LEU A 8 -11.55 17.07 2.23
CA LEU A 8 -12.52 18.05 2.72
C LEU A 8 -13.65 17.38 3.50
N ARG A 9 -14.21 16.30 2.95
CA ARG A 9 -15.27 15.55 3.60
C ARG A 9 -14.83 15.00 4.96
N TYR A 10 -13.60 14.49 5.07
CA TYR A 10 -13.07 14.02 6.34
C TYR A 10 -12.88 15.17 7.34
N ILE A 11 -12.35 16.32 6.93
CA ILE A 11 -12.19 17.48 7.82
C ILE A 11 -13.53 17.90 8.43
N TYR A 12 -14.60 17.93 7.63
CA TYR A 12 -15.92 18.37 8.08
C TYR A 12 -16.73 17.30 8.82
N SER A 13 -16.56 16.01 8.51
CA SER A 13 -17.37 14.94 9.08
C SER A 13 -16.64 14.06 10.10
N GLN A 14 -15.30 14.13 10.13
CA GLN A 14 -14.42 13.21 10.87
C GLN A 14 -14.68 11.72 10.60
N THR A 15 -15.32 11.41 9.46
CA THR A 15 -15.67 10.04 9.08
C THR A 15 -15.04 9.67 7.74
N TRP A 16 -14.45 8.48 7.68
CA TRP A 16 -14.03 7.90 6.40
C TRP A 16 -15.26 7.41 5.64
N VAL A 17 -15.57 8.06 4.53
CA VAL A 17 -16.63 7.59 3.63
C VAL A 17 -16.01 7.04 2.35
N HIS A 18 -16.07 5.72 2.23
CA HIS A 18 -15.43 4.95 1.16
C HIS A 18 -16.02 5.21 -0.25
N THR A 19 -17.10 6.00 -0.36
CA THR A 19 -18.02 5.96 -1.50
C THR A 19 -17.57 6.70 -2.75
N VAL A 20 -16.44 7.41 -2.76
CA VAL A 20 -16.05 8.13 -3.98
C VAL A 20 -15.36 7.21 -5.01
N ALA A 21 -14.94 6.00 -4.61
CA ALA A 21 -14.33 5.03 -5.53
C ALA A 21 -14.87 3.58 -5.45
N SER A 22 -15.58 3.18 -4.39
CA SER A 22 -15.93 1.75 -4.18
C SER A 22 -17.38 1.35 -4.42
N THR A 23 -18.32 2.27 -4.59
CA THR A 23 -19.71 1.90 -4.91
C THR A 23 -19.89 1.72 -6.41
N LYS A 24 -19.40 0.58 -6.96
CA LYS A 24 -20.05 -0.22 -8.05
C LYS A 24 -19.13 -1.18 -8.83
N THR A 25 -17.91 -1.47 -8.43
CA THR A 25 -17.14 -2.54 -9.08
C THR A 25 -17.11 -3.79 -8.20
N LYS A 26 -18.18 -4.59 -8.31
CA LYS A 26 -18.11 -6.04 -8.10
C LYS A 26 -16.81 -6.53 -8.74
N TYR A 27 -15.97 -7.24 -7.97
CA TYR A 27 -14.75 -7.93 -8.40
C TYR A 27 -14.70 -8.15 -9.92
N GLY A 28 -14.11 -7.21 -10.65
CA GLY A 28 -14.03 -7.28 -12.10
C GLY A 28 -12.98 -8.31 -12.48
N ALA A 29 -13.33 -9.26 -13.34
CA ALA A 29 -12.53 -10.40 -13.78
C ALA A 29 -11.20 -10.05 -14.50
N ASN A 30 -10.74 -8.79 -14.46
CA ASN A 30 -9.74 -8.23 -15.38
C ASN A 30 -8.54 -7.57 -14.66
N GLY A 31 -8.34 -7.79 -13.35
CA GLY A 31 -7.17 -7.29 -12.60
C GLY A 31 -7.13 -5.78 -12.29
N ARG A 32 -7.80 -4.92 -13.08
CA ARG A 32 -7.81 -3.45 -12.90
C ARG A 32 -8.38 -2.97 -11.56
N THR A 33 -9.47 -3.58 -11.10
CA THR A 33 -10.12 -3.22 -9.82
C THR A 33 -9.25 -3.53 -8.61
N ARG A 34 -8.30 -4.46 -8.74
CA ARG A 34 -7.36 -4.82 -7.68
C ARG A 34 -6.34 -3.70 -7.47
N ILE A 35 -5.97 -2.95 -8.51
CA ILE A 35 -5.03 -1.83 -8.42
C ILE A 35 -5.71 -0.60 -7.80
N ASP A 36 -6.95 -0.30 -8.21
CA ASP A 36 -7.72 0.84 -7.70
C ASP A 36 -7.93 0.80 -6.18
N GLY A 37 -8.03 -0.42 -5.62
CA GLY A 37 -8.11 -0.65 -4.17
C GLY A 37 -6.83 -0.32 -3.40
N TRP A 38 -5.69 -0.15 -4.09
CA TRP A 38 -4.42 0.27 -3.49
C TRP A 38 -4.08 1.73 -3.81
N THR A 39 -4.24 2.15 -5.07
CA THR A 39 -3.87 3.49 -5.52
C THR A 39 -4.72 4.58 -4.88
N THR A 40 -6.03 4.34 -4.67
CA THR A 40 -6.91 5.33 -4.03
C THR A 40 -6.50 5.60 -2.58
N PRO A 41 -6.32 4.59 -1.70
CA PRO A 41 -5.77 4.81 -0.36
C PRO A 41 -4.39 5.47 -0.35
N ILE A 42 -3.49 5.10 -1.26
CA ILE A 42 -2.15 5.69 -1.36
C ILE A 42 -2.23 7.19 -1.66
N GLY A 43 -3.02 7.58 -2.67
CA GLY A 43 -3.21 8.99 -3.03
C GLY A 43 -3.84 9.81 -1.90
N VAL A 44 -4.80 9.23 -1.17
CA VAL A 44 -5.41 9.88 0.00
C VAL A 44 -4.41 10.00 1.16
N PHE A 45 -3.56 9.00 1.37
CA PHE A 45 -2.52 9.04 2.40
C PHE A 45 -1.47 10.12 2.12
N ALA A 46 -0.97 10.19 0.88
CA ALA A 46 -0.04 11.24 0.46
C ALA A 46 -0.65 12.64 0.64
N LEU A 47 -1.93 12.79 0.30
CA LEU A 47 -2.65 14.05 0.49
C LEU A 47 -2.82 14.37 1.99
N ALA A 48 -3.21 13.39 2.81
CA ALA A 48 -3.35 13.55 4.25
C ALA A 48 -2.03 13.96 4.91
N ALA A 49 -0.90 13.41 4.46
CA ALA A 49 0.43 13.81 4.90
C ALA A 49 0.72 15.28 4.55
N LYS A 50 0.42 15.70 3.31
CA LYS A 50 0.64 17.08 2.84
C LYS A 50 -0.16 18.14 3.62
N TYR A 51 -1.36 17.81 4.07
CA TYR A 51 -2.23 18.72 4.84
C TYR A 51 -2.23 18.41 6.34
N GLU A 52 -1.32 17.56 6.81
CA GLU A 52 -1.18 17.15 8.23
C GLU A 52 -2.45 16.57 8.87
N VAL A 53 -3.34 15.99 8.07
CA VAL A 53 -4.59 15.37 8.53
C VAL A 53 -4.32 13.92 8.97
N ARG A 54 -3.65 13.76 10.12
CA ARG A 54 -3.15 12.45 10.60
C ARG A 54 -4.21 11.35 10.66
N GLY A 55 -5.41 11.67 11.13
CA GLY A 55 -6.52 10.71 11.22
C GLY A 55 -6.94 10.15 9.86
N LEU A 56 -6.94 10.99 8.81
CA LEU A 56 -7.25 10.57 7.44
C LEU A 56 -6.17 9.65 6.88
N GLY A 57 -4.89 9.95 7.15
CA GLY A 57 -3.77 9.10 6.78
C GLY A 57 -3.89 7.71 7.42
N GLN A 58 -4.24 7.65 8.70
CA GLN A 58 -4.44 6.38 9.38
C GLN A 58 -5.61 5.58 8.79
N CYS A 59 -6.76 6.22 8.55
CA CYS A 59 -7.90 5.58 7.90
C CYS A 59 -7.53 5.04 6.50
N ALA A 60 -6.80 5.81 5.70
CA ALA A 60 -6.34 5.39 4.38
C ALA A 60 -5.42 4.16 4.47
N ALA A 61 -4.46 4.15 5.40
CA ALA A 61 -3.59 3.00 5.61
C ALA A 61 -4.38 1.75 6.05
N GLU A 62 -5.49 1.89 6.78
CA GLU A 62 -6.36 0.78 7.17
C GLU A 62 -7.18 0.17 6.04
N GLN A 63 -7.45 0.93 4.97
CA GLN A 63 -8.18 0.43 3.80
C GLN A 63 -7.31 -0.35 2.81
N ILE A 64 -5.98 -0.38 3.00
CA ILE A 64 -5.14 -1.23 2.15
C ILE A 64 -5.56 -2.69 2.30
N PRO A 65 -5.80 -3.42 1.19
CA PRO A 65 -6.12 -4.83 1.23
C PRO A 65 -5.06 -5.63 1.99
N LYS A 66 -5.48 -6.41 2.98
CA LYS A 66 -4.59 -7.32 3.71
C LYS A 66 -4.13 -8.46 2.79
N ALA A 67 -2.95 -9.00 3.10
CA ALA A 67 -2.16 -9.99 2.35
C ALA A 67 -2.94 -10.97 1.44
N GLY A 68 -2.37 -11.22 0.25
CA GLY A 68 -2.92 -12.10 -0.79
C GLY A 68 -3.26 -11.38 -2.10
N ALA A 69 -2.96 -10.08 -2.23
CA ALA A 69 -3.18 -9.29 -3.45
C ALA A 69 -1.99 -9.30 -4.43
N PHE A 70 -0.78 -9.56 -3.92
CA PHE A 70 0.42 -9.82 -4.72
C PHE A 70 0.57 -11.33 -4.80
N GLY A 71 0.39 -11.90 -5.98
CA GLY A 71 0.49 -13.34 -6.15
C GLY A 71 1.08 -13.68 -7.50
N LYS A 72 2.07 -14.56 -7.53
CA LYS A 72 2.43 -15.60 -8.52
C LYS A 72 2.43 -15.33 -10.05
N THR A 73 1.56 -14.49 -10.63
CA THR A 73 1.55 -14.22 -12.08
C THR A 73 2.34 -12.95 -12.43
N ALA A 74 2.94 -12.91 -13.62
CA ALA A 74 3.73 -11.77 -14.09
C ALA A 74 2.93 -10.44 -14.06
N LEU A 75 1.62 -10.50 -14.32
CA LEU A 75 0.73 -9.34 -14.27
C LEU A 75 0.58 -8.77 -12.85
N GLU A 76 0.56 -9.63 -11.84
CA GLU A 76 0.46 -9.23 -10.43
C GLU A 76 1.78 -8.65 -9.91
N VAL A 77 2.93 -9.12 -10.45
CA VAL A 77 4.24 -8.52 -10.17
C VAL A 77 4.33 -7.10 -10.73
N ASP A 78 3.89 -6.87 -11.97
CA ASP A 78 3.89 -5.52 -12.57
C ASP A 78 2.93 -4.57 -11.84
N ASN A 79 1.78 -5.06 -11.38
CA ASN A 79 0.88 -4.29 -10.53
C ASN A 79 1.50 -3.94 -9.17
N GLY A 80 2.30 -4.85 -8.59
CA GLY A 80 3.09 -4.57 -7.39
C GLY A 80 4.13 -3.49 -7.59
N LYS A 81 4.81 -3.47 -8.73
CA LYS A 81 5.72 -2.37 -9.07
C LYS A 81 4.98 -1.05 -9.14
N LEU A 82 3.84 -0.99 -9.83
CA LEU A 82 3.07 0.25 -9.98
C LEU A 82 2.57 0.79 -8.64
N ILE A 83 2.11 -0.09 -7.74
CA ILE A 83 1.67 0.29 -6.39
C ILE A 83 2.85 0.84 -5.56
N LEU A 84 4.02 0.20 -5.64
CA LEU A 84 5.23 0.66 -4.98
C LEU A 84 5.71 2.01 -5.55
N GLU A 85 5.73 2.15 -6.87
CA GLU A 85 6.10 3.40 -7.51
C GLU A 85 5.16 4.54 -7.12
N GLU A 86 3.85 4.31 -7.11
CA GLU A 86 2.87 5.32 -6.72
C GLU A 86 3.06 5.80 -5.27
N HIS A 87 3.29 4.87 -4.33
CA HIS A 87 3.51 5.21 -2.92
C HIS A 87 4.86 5.90 -2.69
N TYR A 88 5.97 5.29 -3.13
CA TYR A 88 7.31 5.79 -2.84
C TYR A 88 7.72 6.99 -3.69
N ASN A 89 7.01 7.30 -4.78
CA ASN A 89 7.17 8.59 -5.46
C ASN A 89 6.48 9.74 -4.70
N GLN A 90 5.43 9.46 -3.93
CA GLN A 90 4.62 10.49 -3.26
C GLN A 90 4.95 10.65 -1.77
N CYS A 91 5.40 9.57 -1.11
CA CYS A 91 5.72 9.56 0.32
C CYS A 91 7.23 9.51 0.54
N THR A 92 7.77 10.55 1.18
CA THR A 92 9.19 10.62 1.56
C THR A 92 9.48 10.05 2.95
N ASP A 93 8.45 9.73 3.72
CA ASP A 93 8.59 9.32 5.11
C ASP A 93 8.98 7.84 5.23
N ILE A 94 10.09 7.61 5.95
CA ILE A 94 10.57 6.28 6.32
C ILE A 94 9.68 5.72 7.43
N GLY A 95 9.29 4.45 7.36
CA GLY A 95 8.46 3.79 8.37
C GLY A 95 7.00 4.24 8.34
N SER A 96 6.53 4.78 7.21
CA SER A 96 5.14 5.19 7.08
C SER A 96 4.19 4.01 7.33
N ALA A 97 3.08 4.24 8.04
CA ALA A 97 2.08 3.20 8.30
C ALA A 97 1.56 2.55 6.99
N MET A 98 1.59 3.32 5.90
CA MET A 98 1.26 2.86 4.56
C MET A 98 2.36 1.98 3.95
N GLY A 99 3.61 2.45 3.97
CA GLY A 99 4.76 1.69 3.45
C GLY A 99 4.96 0.35 4.14
N LEU A 100 4.84 0.32 5.48
CA LEU A 100 4.90 -0.92 6.26
C LEU A 100 3.80 -1.92 5.87
N LYS A 101 2.58 -1.45 5.61
CA LYS A 101 1.48 -2.33 5.18
C LYS A 101 1.66 -2.86 3.76
N ILE A 102 2.21 -2.04 2.86
CA ILE A 102 2.54 -2.48 1.50
C ILE A 102 3.63 -3.56 1.57
N CYS A 103 4.70 -3.33 2.33
CA CYS A 103 5.77 -4.31 2.53
C CYS A 103 5.26 -5.59 3.22
N ASP A 104 4.34 -5.50 4.20
CA ASP A 104 3.75 -6.67 4.87
C ASP A 104 2.91 -7.50 3.90
N ALA A 105 2.12 -6.85 3.05
CA ALA A 105 1.35 -7.54 2.02
C ALA A 105 2.23 -8.19 0.95
N LEU A 106 3.38 -7.59 0.64
CA LEU A 106 4.36 -8.09 -0.31
C LEU A 106 5.05 -9.35 0.21
N ILE A 107 5.61 -9.30 1.44
CA ILE A 107 6.31 -10.42 2.07
C ILE A 107 5.36 -11.61 2.30
N ARG A 108 4.11 -11.34 2.72
CA ARG A 108 3.11 -12.40 2.93
C ARG A 108 2.53 -12.97 1.62
N GLY A 109 2.53 -12.18 0.55
CA GLY A 109 2.02 -12.59 -0.76
C GLY A 109 3.00 -13.46 -1.54
N ASP A 110 4.29 -13.17 -1.43
CA ASP A 110 5.36 -13.86 -2.14
C ASP A 110 6.62 -13.96 -1.25
N GLY A 111 6.81 -15.15 -0.68
CA GLY A 111 7.95 -15.44 0.20
C GLY A 111 9.30 -15.36 -0.51
N ASP A 112 9.32 -15.48 -1.84
CA ASP A 112 10.53 -15.38 -2.67
C ASP A 112 10.71 -13.99 -3.27
N PHE A 113 9.79 -13.04 -3.04
CA PHE A 113 9.88 -11.69 -3.59
C PHE A 113 11.17 -11.00 -3.16
N ALA A 114 11.59 -11.19 -1.92
CA ALA A 114 12.82 -10.63 -1.36
C ALA A 114 14.09 -11.12 -2.08
N LEU A 115 14.03 -12.27 -2.77
CA LEU A 115 15.12 -12.84 -3.55
C LEU A 115 15.02 -12.52 -5.04
N SER A 116 13.95 -11.84 -5.47
CA SER A 116 13.72 -11.51 -6.87
C SER A 116 14.60 -10.34 -7.33
N THR A 117 15.06 -10.39 -8.58
CA THR A 117 15.78 -9.28 -9.23
C THR A 117 14.95 -8.00 -9.32
N CYS A 118 13.63 -8.11 -9.23
CA CYS A 118 12.72 -6.97 -9.16
C CYS A 118 12.84 -6.23 -7.82
N CYS A 119 12.94 -6.96 -6.70
CA CYS A 119 13.14 -6.36 -5.39
C CYS A 119 14.46 -5.57 -5.35
N ASP A 120 15.54 -6.13 -5.92
CA ASP A 120 16.83 -5.44 -6.03
C ASP A 120 16.74 -4.11 -6.79
N GLN A 121 16.00 -4.08 -7.90
CA GLN A 121 15.80 -2.85 -8.67
C GLN A 121 15.01 -1.81 -7.87
N LEU A 122 13.96 -2.23 -7.15
CA LEU A 122 13.12 -1.35 -6.34
C LEU A 122 13.86 -0.81 -5.12
N VAL A 123 14.65 -1.65 -4.44
CA VAL A 123 15.52 -1.25 -3.32
C VAL A 123 16.57 -0.23 -3.75
N ARG A 124 17.14 -0.38 -4.95
CA ARG A 124 18.09 0.60 -5.50
C ARG A 124 17.42 1.92 -5.87
N LYS A 125 16.20 1.87 -6.40
CA LYS A 125 15.42 3.06 -6.81
C LYS A 125 14.87 3.83 -5.60
N TYR A 126 14.39 3.11 -4.59
CA TYR A 126 13.72 3.66 -3.42
C TYR A 126 14.41 3.21 -2.13
N ARG A 127 15.30 4.06 -1.58
CA ARG A 127 16.00 3.75 -0.32
C ARG A 127 15.04 3.54 0.86
N ASN A 128 13.94 4.30 0.91
CA ASN A 128 12.94 4.20 1.97
C ASN A 128 12.23 2.85 1.96
N PHE A 129 11.96 2.30 0.77
CA PHE A 129 11.37 0.97 0.60
C PHE A 129 12.27 -0.11 1.21
N ALA A 130 13.58 0.00 1.06
CA ALA A 130 14.52 -0.96 1.65
C ALA A 130 14.42 -0.99 3.18
N VAL A 131 14.28 0.18 3.81
CA VAL A 131 14.13 0.29 5.26
C VAL A 131 12.80 -0.31 5.71
N ASP A 132 11.69 0.06 5.06
CA ASP A 132 10.36 -0.46 5.38
C ASP A 132 10.30 -1.98 5.21
N LEU A 133 10.94 -2.52 4.16
CA LEU A 133 11.03 -3.95 3.93
C LEU A 133 11.80 -4.67 5.06
N ILE A 134 12.93 -4.11 5.51
CA ILE A 134 13.72 -4.69 6.61
C ILE A 134 12.94 -4.64 7.93
N LEU A 135 12.26 -3.53 8.23
CA LEU A 135 11.45 -3.39 9.44
C LEU A 135 10.34 -4.44 9.48
N VAL A 136 9.61 -4.58 8.38
CA VAL A 136 8.53 -5.58 8.28
C VAL A 136 9.08 -7.01 8.30
N ALA A 137 10.19 -7.28 7.61
CA ALA A 137 10.83 -8.60 7.64
C ALA A 137 11.26 -8.99 9.06
N ARG A 138 11.81 -8.03 9.82
CA ARG A 138 12.19 -8.24 11.23
C ARG A 138 10.98 -8.50 12.12
N ASP A 139 9.89 -7.74 11.96
CA ASP A 139 8.67 -7.95 12.74
C ASP A 139 7.99 -9.29 12.39
N ASN A 140 8.06 -9.70 11.11
CA ASN A 140 7.55 -10.99 10.65
C ASN A 140 8.46 -12.18 11.00
N GLN A 141 9.76 -12.00 11.26
CA GLN A 141 10.60 -13.05 11.86
C GLN A 141 10.12 -13.47 13.25
N GLY A 142 9.44 -12.58 13.99
CA GLY A 142 8.70 -12.96 15.21
C GLY A 142 7.51 -13.90 14.95
N SER A 143 6.93 -13.87 13.75
CA SER A 143 5.85 -14.79 13.32
C SER A 143 6.34 -16.07 12.65
N LEU A 144 7.56 -16.10 12.11
CA LEU A 144 8.16 -17.32 11.52
C LEU A 144 8.48 -18.42 12.54
N VAL A 145 8.54 -18.10 13.84
CA VAL A 145 8.73 -19.11 14.92
C VAL A 145 7.45 -19.95 15.16
N LYS A 146 6.30 -19.57 14.59
CA LYS A 146 5.02 -20.31 14.75
C LYS A 146 4.74 -21.34 13.65
N LEU A 147 5.68 -21.59 12.75
CA LEU A 147 5.62 -22.67 11.76
C LEU A 147 6.76 -23.66 12.02
N LYS A 148 6.72 -24.33 13.17
CA LYS A 148 7.36 -25.62 13.39
C LYS A 148 6.31 -26.63 13.80
#